data_AF-A9S190-F1
#
_entry.id   AF-A9S190-F1
#
_cell.length_a   1.000
_cell.length_b   1.000
_cell.length_c   1.000
_cell.angle_alpha   90.00
_cell.angle_beta   90.00
_cell.angle_gamma   90.00
#
_symmetry.space_group_name_H-M   'P 1'
#
loop_
_entity.id
_entity.type
_entity.pdbx_description
1 polymer ?
#
loop_
_entity_poly.entity_id
_entity_poly.type
_entity_poly.pdbx_seq_one_letter_code
_entity_poly.pdbx_strand_id
1 'polypeptide(L)'
;MQRCVVKRVGAVYGRSRSVIGKASSECLHPSFTHRSSSTLLSDHRPQSSLSFASCDADKLSEAHQYQMHNLVQGKWEQTSKSIELLDPLNGEKFISVPDTSIDEISPFVQSLRACSKSGLHNPLKNPERYLLYGDIMAKAAHLLKQPQVETFFARLIQRVAPKSFAQAVGEVTVTQKFLENFSGDQVRFLARSFVVPGNYQGQQSNGMRWPYGPVAIITPFNFPLEIPALQALGALFMGNKPILKVDSKVSIVMEQFIRLLHKCGMPPTDMDFINSDGPVMNKLLLEAEPKTTLFTGSSKVAEKLALDLKGRVKLEDAGFDWKILGPDVQNEDYVAWVCDQDAYACSGQKCSAQSILFMHENWANQNFLERLKKLASKRKLEDLTVGPVLTVTTERMLDHVKNLLAIPGARVEFGGKPLTNHTIPDVYGALEPTAVFVPLKEILRNEENFALATTEIFGPFQILTEYKHEDLPLVFEACERMHAHLTAAVVSNDVHFLQEVLSNTVNGTTYAGIRARTTGAPQNHWFGPAGDPRGAGIGTPEAIKLVWSCHREIIQDVGPIPNGWSTPQCT
;
A
#
# COMPACT_ATOMS: atom_id res chain seq x y z
N MET A 1 -0.26 -31.28 -42.49
CA MET A 1 0.60 -32.17 -43.31
C MET A 1 1.27 -31.27 -44.35
N GLN A 2 2.57 -31.33 -44.68
CA GLN A 2 3.58 -32.40 -44.54
C GLN A 2 4.78 -31.99 -43.66
N ARG A 3 5.68 -32.96 -43.38
CA ARG A 3 6.99 -32.80 -42.73
C ARG A 3 8.13 -32.96 -43.76
N CYS A 4 9.37 -32.79 -43.28
CA CYS A 4 10.65 -33.33 -43.78
C CYS A 4 11.54 -32.43 -44.67
N VAL A 5 12.89 -32.48 -44.60
CA VAL A 5 13.85 -32.81 -43.50
C VAL A 5 15.30 -32.50 -43.95
N VAL A 6 16.13 -31.94 -43.05
CA VAL A 6 17.61 -32.05 -42.90
C VAL A 6 18.56 -31.94 -44.13
N LYS A 7 19.59 -31.07 -43.99
CA LYS A 7 21.03 -31.48 -44.12
C LYS A 7 22.00 -30.55 -43.37
N ARG A 8 23.05 -31.14 -42.78
CA ARG A 8 24.16 -30.48 -42.05
C ARG A 8 25.46 -30.52 -42.89
N VAL A 9 26.27 -29.44 -42.84
CA VAL A 9 27.75 -29.39 -42.94
C VAL A 9 28.23 -28.11 -42.21
N GLY A 10 29.37 -28.03 -41.48
CA GLY A 10 30.21 -29.13 -41.02
C GLY A 10 31.64 -28.84 -40.50
N ALA A 11 31.84 -27.87 -39.59
CA ALA A 11 33.01 -27.72 -38.69
C ALA A 11 34.39 -27.32 -39.27
N VAL A 12 35.21 -26.59 -38.47
CA VAL A 12 36.61 -26.94 -38.07
C VAL A 12 37.20 -25.91 -37.08
N TYR A 13 38.11 -26.41 -36.24
CA TYR A 13 38.79 -25.89 -35.05
C TYR A 13 39.65 -24.60 -35.17
N GLY A 14 39.87 -23.98 -34.00
CA GLY A 14 41.09 -23.20 -33.68
C GLY A 14 41.30 -23.05 -32.17
N ARG A 15 42.30 -23.72 -31.57
CA ARG A 15 42.74 -23.55 -30.17
C ARG A 15 44.13 -22.90 -30.13
N SER A 16 44.39 -22.04 -29.15
CA SER A 16 45.75 -21.81 -28.63
C SER A 16 45.73 -21.48 -27.13
N ARG A 17 46.80 -21.89 -26.41
CA ARG A 17 47.05 -21.68 -24.98
C ARG A 17 48.56 -21.50 -24.77
N SER A 18 48.96 -20.44 -24.06
CA SER A 18 50.29 -20.23 -23.43
C SER A 18 50.12 -19.01 -22.50
N VAL A 19 50.19 -19.02 -21.17
CA VAL A 19 51.11 -19.64 -20.17
C VAL A 19 52.38 -18.79 -19.93
N ILE A 20 52.69 -18.59 -18.63
CA ILE A 20 53.84 -17.92 -17.97
C ILE A 20 53.76 -16.38 -17.80
N GLY A 21 53.98 -15.93 -16.56
CA GLY A 21 54.11 -14.50 -16.19
C GLY A 21 53.98 -14.20 -14.68
N LYS A 22 54.68 -14.92 -13.80
CA LYS A 22 54.79 -14.52 -12.37
C LYS A 22 55.82 -13.40 -12.23
N ALA A 23 55.46 -12.32 -11.54
CA ALA A 23 56.40 -11.38 -10.94
C ALA A 23 55.89 -10.95 -9.57
N SER A 24 56.72 -11.18 -8.54
CA SER A 24 56.48 -10.80 -7.15
C SER A 24 57.40 -9.64 -6.78
N SER A 25 56.90 -8.65 -6.04
CA SER A 25 57.73 -7.65 -5.38
C SER A 25 57.16 -7.32 -4.00
N GLU A 26 57.90 -7.71 -2.96
CA GLU A 26 57.62 -7.35 -1.58
C GLU A 26 58.05 -5.90 -1.31
N CYS A 27 57.25 -5.14 -0.56
CA CYS A 27 57.72 -3.91 0.10
C CYS A 27 57.16 -3.80 1.52
N LEU A 28 58.03 -4.19 2.45
CA LEU A 28 58.17 -3.83 3.86
C LEU A 28 57.20 -2.80 4.48
N HIS A 29 56.69 -3.16 5.66
CA HIS A 29 56.15 -2.24 6.67
C HIS A 29 57.18 -1.20 7.15
N PRO A 30 56.72 -0.11 7.80
CA PRO A 30 56.90 -0.10 9.25
C PRO A 30 55.61 0.16 10.05
N SER A 31 55.57 -0.43 11.23
CA SER A 31 54.51 -0.29 12.25
C SER A 31 54.59 1.04 13.01
N PHE A 32 53.45 1.68 13.27
CA PHE A 32 53.31 2.64 14.38
C PHE A 32 52.27 2.16 15.37
N THR A 33 52.70 1.96 16.62
CA THR A 33 51.85 1.59 17.75
C THR A 33 51.29 2.83 18.43
N HIS A 34 49.97 2.96 18.51
CA HIS A 34 49.33 3.79 19.51
C HIS A 34 48.31 2.99 20.31
N ARG A 35 48.55 2.88 21.62
CA ARG A 35 47.52 2.48 22.58
C ARG A 35 46.66 3.70 22.89
N SER A 36 45.35 3.58 22.73
CA SER A 36 44.38 4.40 23.46
C SER A 36 43.24 3.49 23.93
N SER A 37 43.07 3.45 25.25
CA SER A 37 41.99 2.71 25.90
C SER A 37 40.66 3.38 25.63
N SER A 38 39.71 2.66 25.03
CA SER A 38 38.29 3.03 25.06
C SER A 38 37.50 1.93 25.77
N THR A 39 36.79 2.32 26.82
CA THR A 39 35.89 1.47 27.59
C THR A 39 34.72 1.06 26.69
N LEU A 40 34.68 -0.20 26.29
CA LEU A 40 33.53 -0.76 25.57
C LEU A 40 32.37 -0.93 26.55
N LEU A 41 31.40 -0.03 26.49
CA LEU A 41 30.05 -0.30 26.99
C LEU A 41 29.43 -1.38 26.10
N SER A 42 29.11 -2.53 26.69
CA SER A 42 28.53 -3.67 26.00
C SER A 42 27.06 -3.42 25.67
N ASP A 43 26.82 -2.89 24.47
CA ASP A 43 25.49 -2.67 23.91
C ASP A 43 24.83 -4.03 23.61
N HIS A 44 24.04 -4.55 24.56
CA HIS A 44 23.37 -5.86 24.49
C HIS A 44 22.20 -5.83 23.49
N ARG A 45 22.52 -5.72 22.19
CA ARG A 45 21.53 -5.93 21.13
C ARG A 45 21.26 -7.43 20.96
N PRO A 46 19.99 -7.89 20.98
CA PRO A 46 19.66 -9.23 20.53
C PRO A 46 20.06 -9.36 19.05
N GLN A 47 21.08 -10.17 18.77
CA GLN A 47 21.56 -10.39 17.40
C GLN A 47 20.51 -11.19 16.60
N SER A 48 19.69 -10.47 15.85
CA SER A 48 18.96 -11.06 14.73
C SER A 48 19.96 -11.65 13.73
N SER A 49 19.64 -12.82 13.16
CA SER A 49 20.48 -13.46 12.14
C SER A 49 20.53 -12.66 10.83
N LEU A 50 19.62 -11.70 10.66
CA LEU A 50 19.56 -10.79 9.51
C LEU A 50 20.31 -9.50 9.81
N SER A 51 21.44 -9.25 9.14
CA SER A 51 22.34 -8.12 9.46
C SER A 51 21.77 -6.70 9.24
N PHE A 52 20.50 -6.54 8.84
CA PHE A 52 19.81 -5.25 8.79
C PHE A 52 18.80 -5.10 9.94
N ALA A 53 18.34 -6.21 10.52
CA ALA A 53 17.26 -6.23 11.48
C ALA A 53 17.80 -5.92 12.88
N SER A 54 17.11 -5.03 13.58
CA SER A 54 17.39 -4.68 14.99
C SER A 54 16.43 -5.36 15.98
N CYS A 55 15.41 -6.06 15.49
CA CYS A 55 14.50 -6.87 16.30
C CYS A 55 14.48 -8.35 15.85
N ASP A 56 13.87 -9.20 16.66
CA ASP A 56 13.57 -10.59 16.37
C ASP A 56 12.06 -10.81 16.56
N ALA A 57 11.34 -10.99 15.43
CA ALA A 57 9.88 -10.97 15.39
C ALA A 57 9.22 -12.07 16.24
N ASP A 58 9.87 -13.24 16.36
CA ASP A 58 9.35 -14.37 17.13
C ASP A 58 9.65 -14.23 18.64
N LYS A 59 10.53 -13.29 19.04
CA LYS A 59 10.89 -13.05 20.45
C LYS A 59 10.24 -11.83 21.10
N LEU A 60 9.65 -10.90 20.34
CA LEU A 60 8.98 -9.72 20.90
C LEU A 60 7.97 -10.16 21.99
N SER A 61 8.07 -9.59 23.18
CA SER A 61 7.17 -9.82 24.33
C SER A 61 7.43 -8.72 25.36
N GLU A 62 6.67 -8.68 26.47
CA GLU A 62 6.97 -7.74 27.57
C GLU A 62 8.40 -7.96 28.14
N ALA A 63 8.89 -9.20 28.15
CA ALA A 63 10.24 -9.54 28.61
C ALA A 63 11.36 -9.22 27.60
N HIS A 64 11.03 -9.04 26.32
CA HIS A 64 11.98 -8.74 25.23
C HIS A 64 11.44 -7.60 24.37
N GLN A 65 11.07 -6.51 25.03
CA GLN A 65 10.51 -5.33 24.38
C GLN A 65 11.48 -4.73 23.35
N TYR A 66 10.96 -4.31 22.20
CA TYR A 66 11.76 -3.57 21.21
C TYR A 66 11.56 -2.06 21.31
N GLN A 67 12.66 -1.32 21.39
CA GLN A 67 12.68 0.14 21.34
C GLN A 67 12.83 0.64 19.90
N MET A 68 11.75 1.21 19.36
CA MET A 68 11.75 1.84 18.04
C MET A 68 12.48 3.18 18.00
N HIS A 69 12.81 3.62 16.78
CA HIS A 69 13.52 4.87 16.50
C HIS A 69 12.86 5.65 15.34
N ASN A 70 12.98 6.97 15.37
CA ASN A 70 12.71 7.83 14.21
C ASN A 70 13.95 7.87 13.29
N LEU A 71 13.79 8.18 12.01
CA LEU A 71 14.89 8.56 11.11
C LEU A 71 14.75 10.04 10.78
N VAL A 72 15.75 10.86 11.09
CA VAL A 72 15.74 12.28 10.71
C VAL A 72 17.15 12.73 10.31
N GLN A 73 17.26 13.43 9.19
CA GLN A 73 18.54 13.92 8.64
C GLN A 73 19.61 12.80 8.51
N GLY A 74 19.17 11.56 8.24
CA GLY A 74 20.05 10.39 8.10
C GLY A 74 20.51 9.73 9.39
N LYS A 75 19.95 10.08 10.55
CA LYS A 75 20.25 9.46 11.85
C LYS A 75 19.02 8.79 12.44
N TRP A 76 19.26 7.64 13.09
CA TRP A 76 18.26 6.98 13.93
C TRP A 76 18.27 7.63 15.31
N GLU A 77 17.18 8.28 15.68
CA GLU A 77 17.06 9.10 16.89
C GLU A 77 15.90 8.60 17.77
N GLN A 78 16.01 8.81 19.07
CA GLN A 78 14.94 8.61 20.05
C GLN A 78 14.30 9.95 20.41
N THR A 79 13.13 9.90 21.05
CA THR A 79 12.40 11.06 21.58
C THR A 79 12.46 11.08 23.11
N SER A 80 12.13 12.23 23.71
CA SER A 80 12.05 12.40 25.16
C SER A 80 10.97 11.54 25.84
N LYS A 81 9.98 11.07 25.08
CA LYS A 81 8.89 10.19 25.51
C LYS A 81 8.69 9.03 24.54
N SER A 82 8.07 7.97 25.02
CA SER A 82 7.60 6.84 24.20
C SER A 82 6.19 6.40 24.59
N ILE A 83 5.52 5.74 23.65
CA ILE A 83 4.25 5.05 23.86
C ILE A 83 4.50 3.55 23.86
N GLU A 84 4.04 2.88 24.90
CA GLU A 84 4.04 1.42 25.00
C GLU A 84 2.87 0.82 24.22
N LEU A 85 3.17 0.03 23.20
CA LEU A 85 2.17 -0.70 22.42
C LEU A 85 1.81 -2.01 23.10
N LEU A 86 0.52 -2.34 23.06
CA LEU A 86 0.00 -3.64 23.47
C LEU A 86 0.08 -4.61 22.29
N ASP A 87 0.54 -5.84 22.52
CA ASP A 87 0.39 -6.93 21.55
C ASP A 87 -1.11 -7.24 21.39
N PRO A 88 -1.66 -7.20 20.16
CA PRO A 88 -3.09 -7.41 19.94
C PRO A 88 -3.65 -8.76 20.39
N LEU A 89 -2.82 -9.78 20.64
CA LEU A 89 -3.26 -11.13 21.00
C LEU A 89 -3.36 -11.37 22.51
N ASN A 90 -2.57 -10.65 23.32
CA ASN A 90 -2.49 -10.88 24.77
C ASN A 90 -2.39 -9.61 25.66
N GLY A 91 -2.21 -8.43 25.07
CA GLY A 91 -2.09 -7.18 25.83
C GLY A 91 -0.72 -6.88 26.45
N GLU A 92 0.31 -7.69 26.20
CA GLU A 92 1.67 -7.45 26.69
C GLU A 92 2.30 -6.20 26.04
N LYS A 93 3.13 -5.48 26.80
CA LYS A 93 3.86 -4.29 26.31
C LYS A 93 5.12 -4.67 25.53
N PHE A 94 4.95 -5.16 24.32
CA PHE A 94 6.01 -5.74 23.49
C PHE A 94 6.87 -4.76 22.66
N ILE A 95 6.42 -3.52 22.46
CA ILE A 95 7.14 -2.50 21.66
C ILE A 95 6.98 -1.12 22.30
N SER A 96 8.08 -0.39 22.46
CA SER A 96 8.10 1.02 22.87
C SER A 96 8.40 1.90 21.65
N VAL A 97 7.50 2.84 21.34
CA VAL A 97 7.55 3.67 20.12
C VAL A 97 7.82 5.13 20.45
N PRO A 98 8.71 5.84 19.71
CA PRO A 98 8.91 7.27 19.88
C PRO A 98 7.59 8.06 19.81
N ASP A 99 7.31 8.82 20.88
CA ASP A 99 6.18 9.74 20.96
C ASP A 99 6.68 11.16 20.66
N THR A 100 6.90 11.44 19.37
CA THR A 100 7.44 12.73 18.94
C THR A 100 6.45 13.85 19.30
N SER A 101 6.88 14.77 20.16
CA SER A 101 6.11 15.94 20.56
C SER A 101 6.21 17.09 19.54
N ILE A 102 5.35 18.11 19.68
CA ILE A 102 5.37 19.31 18.83
C ILE A 102 6.73 20.01 18.88
N ASP A 103 7.39 20.07 20.04
CA ASP A 103 8.69 20.75 20.19
C ASP A 103 9.85 19.98 19.51
N GLU A 104 9.66 18.69 19.22
CA GLU A 104 10.65 17.81 18.58
C GLU A 104 10.51 17.76 17.04
N ILE A 105 9.52 18.45 16.41
CA ILE A 105 9.32 18.39 14.94
C ILE A 105 10.31 19.24 14.12
N SER A 106 10.99 20.21 14.74
CA SER A 106 11.84 21.18 14.04
C SER A 106 12.92 20.54 13.14
N PRO A 107 13.65 19.49 13.55
CA PRO A 107 14.62 18.80 12.69
C PRO A 107 14.00 18.20 11.43
N PHE A 108 12.76 17.70 11.48
CA PHE A 108 12.03 17.16 10.34
C PHE A 108 11.58 18.27 9.38
N VAL A 109 11.04 19.38 9.91
CA VAL A 109 10.67 20.58 9.14
C VAL A 109 11.88 21.13 8.39
N GLN A 110 13.05 21.19 9.04
CA GLN A 110 14.32 21.58 8.40
C GLN A 110 14.76 20.57 7.32
N SER A 111 14.70 19.26 7.62
CA SER A 111 15.10 18.18 6.72
C SER A 111 14.31 18.18 5.40
N LEU A 112 12.99 18.43 5.49
CA LEU A 112 12.11 18.63 4.32
C LEU A 112 12.46 19.90 3.55
N ARG A 113 12.53 21.05 4.25
CA ARG A 113 12.80 22.36 3.61
C ARG A 113 14.15 22.43 2.90
N ALA A 114 15.11 21.57 3.26
CA ALA A 114 16.38 21.42 2.53
C ALA A 114 16.20 20.84 1.10
N CYS A 115 15.09 20.17 0.80
CA CYS A 115 14.75 19.73 -0.55
C CYS A 115 14.11 20.87 -1.36
N SER A 116 14.75 21.27 -2.46
CA SER A 116 14.18 22.26 -3.38
C SER A 116 12.92 21.73 -4.09
N LYS A 117 12.05 22.62 -4.57
CA LYS A 117 10.92 22.29 -5.47
C LYS A 117 11.36 21.63 -6.80
N SER A 118 12.66 21.58 -7.10
CA SER A 118 13.22 20.87 -8.27
C SER A 118 13.70 19.44 -7.94
N GLY A 119 13.33 18.92 -6.76
CA GLY A 119 13.66 17.58 -6.29
C GLY A 119 15.09 17.39 -5.80
N LEU A 120 15.40 16.17 -5.36
CA LEU A 120 16.75 15.64 -5.19
C LEU A 120 17.40 15.39 -6.58
N HIS A 121 16.58 14.93 -7.52
CA HIS A 121 16.89 14.75 -8.94
C HIS A 121 15.65 15.02 -9.79
N ASN A 122 15.82 15.21 -11.10
CA ASN A 122 14.76 15.35 -12.10
C ASN A 122 15.34 14.99 -13.49
N PRO A 123 14.57 14.97 -14.60
CA PRO A 123 15.07 14.54 -15.91
C PRO A 123 16.31 15.30 -16.43
N LEU A 124 16.59 16.50 -15.89
CA LEU A 124 17.70 17.37 -16.29
C LEU A 124 18.73 17.62 -15.17
N LYS A 125 18.58 17.00 -13.99
CA LYS A 125 19.43 17.26 -12.80
C LYS A 125 19.64 15.97 -12.01
N ASN A 126 20.90 15.63 -11.75
CA ASN A 126 21.30 14.43 -11.03
C ASN A 126 20.66 13.13 -11.60
N PRO A 127 20.61 12.92 -12.94
CA PRO A 127 19.88 11.80 -13.55
C PRO A 127 20.52 10.43 -13.25
N GLU A 128 21.76 10.39 -12.77
CA GLU A 128 22.39 9.18 -12.23
C GLU A 128 21.63 8.59 -11.04
N ARG A 129 20.85 9.41 -10.31
CA ARG A 129 20.02 8.93 -9.19
C ARG A 129 18.87 8.02 -9.63
N TYR A 130 18.39 8.13 -10.87
CA TYR A 130 17.43 7.16 -11.40
C TYR A 130 18.05 5.75 -11.50
N LEU A 131 19.33 5.65 -11.88
CA LEU A 131 20.06 4.37 -11.91
C LEU A 131 20.35 3.86 -10.50
N LEU A 132 20.75 4.75 -9.59
CA LEU A 132 21.00 4.41 -8.18
C LEU A 132 19.79 3.69 -7.56
N TYR A 133 18.57 4.21 -7.77
CA TYR A 133 17.37 3.54 -7.28
C TYR A 133 17.13 2.21 -7.99
N GLY A 134 17.35 2.10 -9.30
CA GLY A 134 17.30 0.82 -10.02
C GLY A 134 18.24 -0.26 -9.44
N ASP A 135 19.44 0.12 -9.00
CA ASP A 135 20.40 -0.77 -8.34
C ASP A 135 19.98 -1.13 -6.91
N ILE A 136 19.43 -0.18 -6.15
CA ILE A 136 18.90 -0.43 -4.79
C ILE A 136 17.71 -1.39 -4.88
N MET A 137 16.80 -1.20 -5.85
CA MET A 137 15.63 -2.06 -6.05
C MET A 137 16.04 -3.49 -6.39
N ALA A 138 17.03 -3.69 -7.28
CA ALA A 138 17.53 -5.02 -7.60
C ALA A 138 18.08 -5.76 -6.37
N LYS A 139 18.84 -5.06 -5.50
CA LYS A 139 19.37 -5.63 -4.25
C LYS A 139 18.27 -5.92 -3.24
N ALA A 140 17.34 -4.99 -3.04
CA ALA A 140 16.25 -5.13 -2.08
C ALA A 140 15.25 -6.22 -2.49
N ALA A 141 14.93 -6.32 -3.79
CA ALA A 141 14.13 -7.40 -4.38
C ALA A 141 14.78 -8.77 -4.16
N HIS A 142 16.11 -8.87 -4.31
CA HIS A 142 16.86 -10.08 -4.04
C HIS A 142 16.85 -10.45 -2.55
N LEU A 143 17.03 -9.48 -1.64
CA LEU A 143 17.01 -9.73 -0.20
C LEU A 143 15.62 -10.14 0.30
N LEU A 144 14.54 -9.45 -0.09
CA LEU A 144 13.17 -9.81 0.33
C LEU A 144 12.78 -11.23 -0.10
N LYS A 145 13.30 -11.70 -1.25
CA LYS A 145 13.06 -13.05 -1.78
C LYS A 145 13.80 -14.16 -1.02
N GLN A 146 14.71 -13.83 -0.09
CA GLN A 146 15.40 -14.84 0.70
C GLN A 146 14.43 -15.37 1.77
N PRO A 147 14.20 -16.69 1.91
CA PRO A 147 13.17 -17.25 2.78
C PRO A 147 13.21 -16.76 4.23
N GLN A 148 14.41 -16.54 4.78
CA GLN A 148 14.60 -16.01 6.13
C GLN A 148 14.20 -14.55 6.27
N VAL A 149 14.32 -13.74 5.21
CA VAL A 149 13.90 -12.33 5.18
C VAL A 149 12.39 -12.24 4.95
N GLU A 150 11.85 -13.04 4.03
CA GLU A 150 10.42 -13.16 3.79
C GLU A 150 9.68 -13.59 5.07
N THR A 151 10.15 -14.65 5.72
CA THR A 151 9.59 -15.15 6.99
C THR A 151 9.69 -14.11 8.09
N PHE A 152 10.82 -13.40 8.22
CA PHE A 152 10.99 -12.34 9.21
C PHE A 152 9.96 -11.22 9.04
N PHE A 153 9.81 -10.67 7.83
CA PHE A 153 8.82 -9.62 7.60
C PHE A 153 7.40 -10.16 7.76
N ALA A 154 7.09 -11.36 7.25
CA ALA A 154 5.77 -11.95 7.43
C ALA A 154 5.42 -12.13 8.91
N ARG A 155 6.32 -12.68 9.74
CA ARG A 155 6.14 -12.78 11.20
C ARG A 155 5.98 -11.42 11.87
N LEU A 156 6.83 -10.45 11.54
CA LEU A 156 6.76 -9.11 12.11
C LEU A 156 5.43 -8.42 11.78
N ILE A 157 4.94 -8.57 10.54
CA ILE A 157 3.61 -8.12 10.11
C ILE A 157 2.52 -8.83 10.94
N GLN A 158 2.56 -10.15 11.11
CA GLN A 158 1.56 -10.87 11.92
C GLN A 158 1.49 -10.38 13.38
N ARG A 159 2.63 -10.02 13.98
CA ARG A 159 2.69 -9.56 15.38
C ARG A 159 2.04 -8.20 15.61
N VAL A 160 2.08 -7.30 14.63
CA VAL A 160 1.55 -5.93 14.79
C VAL A 160 0.24 -5.68 14.03
N ALA A 161 0.01 -6.40 12.94
CA ALA A 161 -1.19 -6.35 12.11
C ALA A 161 -1.74 -7.78 11.92
N PRO A 162 -2.43 -8.35 12.94
CA PRO A 162 -2.80 -9.76 12.98
C PRO A 162 -3.56 -10.23 11.74
N LYS A 163 -2.90 -11.12 10.99
CA LYS A 163 -3.40 -11.76 9.77
C LYS A 163 -2.73 -13.12 9.62
N SER A 164 -3.33 -14.03 8.85
CA SER A 164 -2.71 -15.33 8.61
C SER A 164 -1.36 -15.21 7.91
N PHE A 165 -0.45 -16.16 8.16
CA PHE A 165 0.92 -16.10 7.62
C PHE A 165 0.93 -15.99 6.10
N ALA A 166 -0.01 -16.65 5.41
CA ALA A 166 -0.17 -16.53 3.96
C ALA A 166 -0.56 -15.11 3.48
N GLN A 167 -1.37 -14.36 4.26
CA GLN A 167 -1.67 -12.95 3.93
C GLN A 167 -0.46 -12.05 4.17
N ALA A 168 0.31 -12.29 5.25
CA ALA A 168 1.53 -11.53 5.53
C ALA A 168 2.64 -11.81 4.49
N VAL A 169 2.85 -13.07 4.09
CA VAL A 169 3.73 -13.43 2.96
C VAL A 169 3.23 -12.82 1.65
N GLY A 170 1.92 -12.73 1.43
CA GLY A 170 1.33 -12.04 0.27
C GLY A 170 1.78 -10.58 0.17
N GLU A 171 1.70 -9.84 1.27
CA GLU A 171 2.14 -8.44 1.38
C GLU A 171 3.66 -8.28 1.10
N VAL A 172 4.49 -9.17 1.65
CA VAL A 172 5.92 -9.21 1.33
C VAL A 172 6.17 -9.56 -0.14
N THR A 173 5.37 -10.45 -0.72
CA THR A 173 5.48 -10.89 -2.13
C THR A 173 5.12 -9.76 -3.10
N VAL A 174 4.03 -9.02 -2.87
CA VAL A 174 3.65 -7.86 -3.68
C VAL A 174 4.73 -6.79 -3.60
N THR A 175 5.24 -6.51 -2.39
CA THR A 175 6.37 -5.60 -2.19
C THR A 175 7.61 -6.08 -2.96
N GLN A 176 8.01 -7.34 -2.82
CA GLN A 176 9.16 -7.95 -3.51
C GLN A 176 9.05 -7.83 -5.03
N LYS A 177 7.86 -8.08 -5.59
CA LYS A 177 7.59 -8.00 -7.03
C LYS A 177 7.56 -6.56 -7.54
N PHE A 178 7.12 -5.61 -6.73
CA PHE A 178 7.21 -4.19 -7.04
C PHE A 178 8.69 -3.76 -7.17
N LEU A 179 9.57 -4.22 -6.26
CA LEU A 179 11.01 -3.95 -6.38
C LEU A 179 11.62 -4.58 -7.64
N GLU A 180 11.20 -5.81 -8.03
CA GLU A 180 11.62 -6.41 -9.31
C GLU A 180 11.20 -5.53 -10.51
N ASN A 181 9.97 -5.00 -10.53
CA ASN A 181 9.46 -4.13 -11.60
C ASN A 181 10.27 -2.83 -11.77
N PHE A 182 10.91 -2.33 -10.72
CA PHE A 182 11.66 -1.06 -10.72
C PHE A 182 13.18 -1.25 -10.63
N SER A 183 13.68 -2.42 -11.04
CA SER A 183 15.11 -2.70 -11.15
C SER A 183 15.73 -2.17 -12.45
N GLY A 184 17.02 -1.81 -12.42
CA GLY A 184 17.76 -1.32 -13.60
C GLY A 184 17.19 0.01 -14.16
N ASP A 185 17.06 0.13 -15.48
CA ASP A 185 16.56 1.35 -16.13
C ASP A 185 15.07 1.67 -15.88
N GLN A 186 14.31 0.82 -15.19
CA GLN A 186 12.87 1.02 -15.04
C GLN A 186 12.52 2.30 -14.25
N VAL A 187 13.32 2.67 -13.25
CA VAL A 187 13.18 3.96 -12.54
C VAL A 187 13.52 5.14 -13.44
N ARG A 188 14.47 4.99 -14.38
CA ARG A 188 14.74 5.99 -15.43
C ARG A 188 13.57 6.09 -16.42
N PHE A 189 12.91 4.98 -16.75
CA PHE A 189 11.77 4.98 -17.68
C PHE A 189 10.51 5.65 -17.09
N LEU A 190 10.36 5.73 -15.77
CA LEU A 190 9.35 6.59 -15.12
C LEU A 190 9.51 8.08 -15.48
N ALA A 191 10.76 8.52 -15.68
CA ALA A 191 11.12 9.90 -16.03
C ALA A 191 11.01 10.23 -17.53
N ARG A 192 10.49 9.30 -18.36
CA ARG A 192 10.32 9.48 -19.81
C ARG A 192 9.48 10.73 -20.13
N SER A 193 9.99 11.56 -21.03
CA SER A 193 9.32 12.72 -21.60
C SER A 193 8.69 12.41 -22.98
N PHE A 194 7.96 13.39 -23.52
CA PHE A 194 7.61 13.47 -24.93
C PHE A 194 8.06 14.83 -25.51
N VAL A 195 8.16 14.91 -26.84
CA VAL A 195 8.58 16.12 -27.57
C VAL A 195 7.65 16.34 -28.75
N VAL A 196 7.30 17.58 -29.05
CA VAL A 196 6.48 17.99 -30.21
C VAL A 196 7.24 19.05 -31.01
N PRO A 197 7.33 18.93 -32.36
CA PRO A 197 7.88 19.99 -33.21
C PRO A 197 7.10 21.31 -33.06
N GLY A 198 7.81 22.44 -33.04
CA GLY A 198 7.20 23.75 -33.01
C GLY A 198 6.78 24.26 -34.40
N ASN A 199 6.37 25.53 -34.45
CA ASN A 199 5.82 26.16 -35.66
C ASN A 199 6.89 26.51 -36.72
N TYR A 200 8.17 26.53 -36.34
CA TYR A 200 9.29 26.91 -37.20
C TYR A 200 10.60 26.27 -36.73
N GLN A 201 11.61 26.31 -37.60
CA GLN A 201 12.95 25.78 -37.31
C GLN A 201 13.53 26.43 -36.05
N GLY A 202 14.06 25.60 -35.14
CA GLY A 202 14.57 26.05 -33.84
C GLY A 202 13.60 25.91 -32.68
N GLN A 203 12.31 25.71 -32.96
CA GLN A 203 11.28 25.58 -31.94
C GLN A 203 10.87 24.12 -31.70
N GLN A 204 10.85 23.68 -30.44
CA GLN A 204 10.26 22.41 -30.01
C GLN A 204 9.74 22.49 -28.56
N SER A 205 8.64 21.79 -28.28
CA SER A 205 8.04 21.71 -26.94
C SER A 205 8.32 20.34 -26.31
N ASN A 206 8.58 20.29 -25.00
CA ASN A 206 8.99 19.09 -24.28
C ASN A 206 8.14 18.90 -23.01
N GLY A 207 7.30 17.88 -22.98
CA GLY A 207 6.51 17.51 -21.81
C GLY A 207 7.27 16.55 -20.90
N MET A 208 7.63 17.02 -19.70
CA MET A 208 8.41 16.26 -18.71
C MET A 208 7.60 15.89 -17.47
N ARG A 209 7.99 14.78 -16.80
CA ARG A 209 7.57 14.47 -15.43
C ARG A 209 8.51 15.18 -14.46
N TRP A 210 7.96 16.00 -13.56
CA TRP A 210 8.74 16.83 -12.65
C TRP A 210 8.41 16.53 -11.18
N PRO A 211 9.40 16.43 -10.27
CA PRO A 211 9.14 16.24 -8.85
C PRO A 211 8.39 17.43 -8.24
N TYR A 212 7.71 17.18 -7.13
CA TYR A 212 7.17 18.19 -6.23
C TYR A 212 8.23 18.75 -5.27
N GLY A 213 9.27 17.97 -4.95
CA GLY A 213 10.34 18.34 -4.02
C GLY A 213 10.11 17.75 -2.63
N PRO A 214 9.87 18.55 -1.58
CA PRO A 214 9.50 18.04 -0.26
C PRO A 214 8.05 17.55 -0.27
N VAL A 215 7.82 16.32 0.17
CA VAL A 215 6.51 15.66 0.21
C VAL A 215 6.30 14.92 1.53
N ALA A 216 5.05 14.55 1.83
CA ALA A 216 4.72 13.74 3.00
C ALA A 216 3.92 12.50 2.62
N ILE A 217 4.05 11.45 3.41
CA ILE A 217 3.36 10.17 3.26
C ILE A 217 2.82 9.76 4.62
N ILE A 218 1.53 9.44 4.70
CA ILE A 218 0.87 8.94 5.91
C ILE A 218 0.13 7.65 5.53
N THR A 219 0.42 6.55 6.23
CA THR A 219 -0.19 5.24 5.94
C THR A 219 -0.84 4.61 7.17
N PRO A 220 -1.85 3.74 7.00
CA PRO A 220 -2.61 3.15 8.08
C PRO A 220 -1.92 1.92 8.67
N PHE A 221 -2.62 1.19 9.53
CA PHE A 221 -2.09 0.05 10.26
C PHE A 221 -2.08 -1.27 9.46
N ASN A 222 -3.00 -1.44 8.51
CA ASN A 222 -3.43 -2.77 8.06
C ASN A 222 -2.49 -3.43 7.03
N PHE A 223 -1.75 -2.66 6.25
CA PHE A 223 -0.67 -3.13 5.37
C PHE A 223 0.62 -2.35 5.68
N PRO A 224 1.33 -2.71 6.76
CA PRO A 224 2.44 -1.95 7.32
C PRO A 224 3.75 -2.01 6.53
N LEU A 225 3.83 -2.86 5.50
CA LEU A 225 4.95 -2.92 4.56
C LEU A 225 4.52 -2.39 3.19
N GLU A 226 3.48 -2.95 2.58
CA GLU A 226 3.18 -2.74 1.15
C GLU A 226 2.83 -1.29 0.83
N ILE A 227 1.84 -0.71 1.53
CA ILE A 227 1.40 0.68 1.30
C ILE A 227 2.58 1.68 1.52
N PRO A 228 3.26 1.70 2.68
CA PRO A 228 4.35 2.65 2.91
C PRO A 228 5.57 2.42 2.02
N ALA A 229 5.94 1.17 1.70
CA ALA A 229 7.07 0.88 0.82
C ALA A 229 6.81 1.38 -0.60
N LEU A 230 5.67 1.01 -1.21
CA LEU A 230 5.35 1.36 -2.59
C LEU A 230 5.22 2.88 -2.78
N GLN A 231 4.60 3.58 -1.81
CA GLN A 231 4.46 5.04 -1.88
C GLN A 231 5.78 5.78 -1.61
N ALA A 232 6.57 5.36 -0.60
CA ALA A 232 7.86 6.00 -0.31
C ALA A 232 8.86 5.83 -1.46
N LEU A 233 8.92 4.65 -2.05
CA LEU A 233 9.75 4.38 -3.21
C LEU A 233 9.26 5.14 -4.45
N GLY A 234 7.95 5.18 -4.71
CA GLY A 234 7.38 6.02 -5.78
C GLY A 234 7.75 7.51 -5.66
N ALA A 235 7.69 8.06 -4.45
CA ALA A 235 8.11 9.43 -4.16
C ALA A 235 9.60 9.65 -4.48
N LEU A 236 10.47 8.76 -4.00
CA LEU A 236 11.91 8.81 -4.22
C LEU A 236 12.29 8.64 -5.69
N PHE A 237 11.67 7.70 -6.42
CA PHE A 237 11.90 7.45 -7.84
C PHE A 237 11.65 8.69 -8.70
N MET A 238 10.61 9.46 -8.41
CA MET A 238 10.31 10.68 -9.15
C MET A 238 11.16 11.89 -8.74
N GLY A 239 12.03 11.74 -7.73
CA GLY A 239 12.97 12.76 -7.28
C GLY A 239 12.52 13.59 -6.08
N ASN A 240 11.49 13.17 -5.35
CA ASN A 240 11.04 13.86 -4.14
C ASN A 240 11.89 13.48 -2.91
N LYS A 241 11.78 14.28 -1.84
CA LYS A 241 12.21 13.91 -0.49
C LYS A 241 10.96 13.71 0.38
N PRO A 242 10.57 12.47 0.71
CA PRO A 242 9.44 12.19 1.57
C PRO A 242 9.82 12.25 3.06
N ILE A 243 8.92 12.80 3.88
CA ILE A 243 8.74 12.34 5.26
C ILE A 243 7.69 11.23 5.26
N LEU A 244 7.95 10.13 5.95
CA LEU A 244 7.03 9.01 6.08
C LEU A 244 6.56 8.86 7.53
N LYS A 245 5.24 8.82 7.70
CA LYS A 245 4.57 8.39 8.93
C LYS A 245 3.77 7.13 8.65
N VAL A 246 3.99 6.08 9.44
CA VAL A 246 3.11 4.91 9.50
C VAL A 246 2.26 5.02 10.78
N ASP A 247 1.14 4.30 10.89
CA ASP A 247 0.48 4.14 12.19
C ASP A 247 1.46 3.53 13.20
N SER A 248 1.64 4.20 14.34
CA SER A 248 2.63 3.84 15.35
C SER A 248 2.51 2.37 15.77
N LYS A 249 1.28 1.81 15.82
CA LYS A 249 1.00 0.40 16.19
C LYS A 249 1.82 -0.62 15.40
N VAL A 250 2.17 -0.30 14.15
CA VAL A 250 2.73 -1.25 13.17
C VAL A 250 4.02 -0.76 12.51
N SER A 251 4.39 0.48 12.79
CA SER A 251 5.50 1.23 12.20
C SER A 251 6.86 0.52 12.27
N ILE A 252 7.05 -0.42 13.22
CA ILE A 252 8.24 -1.28 13.35
C ILE A 252 8.58 -2.00 12.03
N VAL A 253 7.57 -2.46 11.28
CA VAL A 253 7.77 -3.17 10.00
C VAL A 253 8.50 -2.26 9.00
N MET A 254 8.07 -1.01 8.89
CA MET A 254 8.68 -0.04 8.00
C MET A 254 10.05 0.42 8.52
N GLU A 255 10.26 0.51 9.84
CA GLU A 255 11.59 0.77 10.41
C GLU A 255 12.60 -0.29 9.94
N GLN A 256 12.25 -1.58 10.04
CA GLN A 256 13.11 -2.68 9.58
C GLN A 256 13.29 -2.69 8.05
N PHE A 257 12.28 -2.29 7.28
CA PHE A 257 12.40 -2.18 5.83
C PHE A 257 13.29 -1.01 5.39
N ILE A 258 13.23 0.14 6.07
CA ILE A 258 14.15 1.26 5.84
C ILE A 258 15.60 0.85 6.17
N ARG A 259 15.83 0.07 7.24
CA ARG A 259 17.15 -0.52 7.54
C ARG A 259 17.63 -1.45 6.43
N LEU A 260 16.74 -2.25 5.82
CA LEU A 260 17.05 -3.07 4.65
C LEU A 260 17.41 -2.21 3.42
N LEU A 261 16.68 -1.12 3.16
CA LEU A 261 16.96 -0.19 2.06
C LEU A 261 18.32 0.52 2.23
N HIS A 262 18.65 0.96 3.45
CA HIS A 262 19.98 1.49 3.77
C HIS A 262 21.08 0.45 3.51
N LYS A 263 20.88 -0.82 3.92
CA LYS A 263 21.81 -1.92 3.60
C LYS A 263 21.95 -2.14 2.08
N CYS A 264 20.91 -1.87 1.29
CA CYS A 264 20.96 -1.95 -0.17
C CYS A 264 21.64 -0.74 -0.84
N GLY A 265 21.92 0.32 -0.10
CA GLY A 265 22.62 1.52 -0.56
C GLY A 265 21.74 2.77 -0.71
N MET A 266 20.51 2.78 -0.18
CA MET A 266 19.71 4.00 -0.10
C MET A 266 20.41 5.03 0.79
N PRO A 267 20.69 6.26 0.31
CA PRO A 267 21.27 7.32 1.13
C PRO A 267 20.36 7.66 2.32
N PRO A 268 20.85 7.65 3.57
CA PRO A 268 20.01 7.87 4.75
C PRO A 268 19.32 9.24 4.81
N THR A 269 19.81 10.23 4.07
CA THR A 269 19.27 11.60 4.04
C THR A 269 18.19 11.84 2.99
N ASP A 270 17.89 10.84 2.15
CA ASP A 270 16.92 10.94 1.05
C ASP A 270 15.46 10.88 1.53
N MET A 271 15.20 10.30 2.71
CA MET A 271 13.88 10.32 3.37
C MET A 271 14.02 10.48 4.88
N ASP A 272 12.96 10.97 5.53
CA ASP A 272 12.80 10.98 6.99
C ASP A 272 11.63 10.05 7.38
N PHE A 273 11.66 9.48 8.59
CA PHE A 273 10.62 8.60 9.14
C PHE A 273 10.27 9.04 10.56
N ILE A 274 8.99 9.32 10.80
CA ILE A 274 8.48 9.89 12.05
C ILE A 274 7.37 9.01 12.65
N ASN A 275 7.48 8.73 13.94
CA ASN A 275 6.43 8.18 14.76
C ASN A 275 5.82 9.32 15.60
N SER A 276 4.52 9.52 15.48
CA SER A 276 3.78 10.56 16.21
C SER A 276 2.29 10.22 16.24
N ASP A 277 1.52 10.99 16.99
CA ASP A 277 0.07 11.01 16.83
C ASP A 277 -0.36 11.76 15.54
N GLY A 278 -1.67 11.86 15.32
CA GLY A 278 -2.25 12.63 14.21
C GLY A 278 -2.04 14.15 14.35
N PRO A 279 -2.42 14.78 15.47
CA PRO A 279 -2.20 16.19 15.75
C PRO A 279 -0.77 16.72 15.49
N VAL A 280 0.27 16.03 15.97
CA VAL A 280 1.68 16.41 15.75
C VAL A 280 2.04 16.32 14.27
N MET A 281 1.61 15.25 13.57
CA MET A 281 1.84 15.16 12.12
C MET A 281 1.13 16.29 11.37
N ASN A 282 -0.10 16.62 11.75
CA ASN A 282 -0.86 17.72 11.16
C ASN A 282 -0.15 19.08 11.38
N LYS A 283 0.44 19.29 12.56
CA LYS A 283 1.24 20.47 12.90
C LYS A 283 2.53 20.53 12.05
N LEU A 284 3.23 19.40 11.90
CA LEU A 284 4.41 19.28 11.03
C LEU A 284 4.07 19.60 9.58
N LEU A 285 2.98 19.05 9.03
CA LEU A 285 2.54 19.32 7.65
C LEU A 285 2.27 20.81 7.41
N LEU A 286 1.60 21.48 8.35
CA LEU A 286 1.29 22.91 8.27
C LEU A 286 2.55 23.79 8.35
N GLU A 287 3.59 23.37 9.08
CA GLU A 287 4.85 24.11 9.17
C GLU A 287 5.83 23.80 8.03
N ALA A 288 5.96 22.55 7.62
CA ALA A 288 6.85 22.14 6.54
C ALA A 288 6.34 22.56 5.16
N GLU A 289 5.01 22.71 5.00
CA GLU A 289 4.32 22.93 3.73
C GLU A 289 4.82 21.99 2.60
N PRO A 290 4.67 20.66 2.73
CA PRO A 290 4.98 19.75 1.65
C PRO A 290 4.18 20.10 0.38
N LYS A 291 4.75 19.86 -0.80
CA LYS A 291 4.16 20.28 -2.08
C LYS A 291 3.12 19.29 -2.61
N THR A 292 3.14 18.05 -2.11
CA THR A 292 2.02 17.12 -2.08
C THR A 292 2.13 16.23 -0.84
N THR A 293 1.00 15.72 -0.35
CA THR A 293 0.93 14.73 0.73
C THR A 293 0.09 13.54 0.26
N LEU A 294 0.65 12.33 0.28
CA LEU A 294 -0.14 11.10 0.16
C LEU A 294 -0.69 10.75 1.55
N PHE A 295 -2.01 10.63 1.66
CA PHE A 295 -2.67 10.07 2.83
C PHE A 295 -3.44 8.81 2.44
N THR A 296 -3.20 7.74 3.19
CA THR A 296 -3.99 6.51 3.15
C THR A 296 -4.59 6.26 4.53
N GLY A 297 -5.91 6.03 4.61
CA GLY A 297 -6.62 5.83 5.89
C GLY A 297 -8.08 6.25 5.85
N SER A 298 -8.66 6.64 7.00
CA SER A 298 -10.10 6.94 7.05
C SER A 298 -10.48 8.25 6.36
N SER A 299 -11.63 8.25 5.67
CA SER A 299 -12.15 9.41 4.91
C SER A 299 -12.28 10.68 5.77
N LYS A 300 -12.68 10.55 7.04
CA LYS A 300 -12.73 11.67 8.01
C LYS A 300 -11.38 12.40 8.15
N VAL A 301 -10.26 11.69 8.11
CA VAL A 301 -8.92 12.29 8.19
C VAL A 301 -8.45 12.76 6.82
N ALA A 302 -8.78 12.03 5.75
CA ALA A 302 -8.52 12.42 4.37
C ALA A 302 -9.11 13.80 4.05
N GLU A 303 -10.40 14.03 4.34
CA GLU A 303 -11.06 15.32 4.13
C GLU A 303 -10.48 16.44 5.00
N LYS A 304 -10.17 16.16 6.27
CA LYS A 304 -9.50 17.14 7.13
C LYS A 304 -8.17 17.59 6.53
N LEU A 305 -7.34 16.65 6.05
CA LEU A 305 -6.06 16.96 5.43
C LEU A 305 -6.22 17.67 4.08
N ALA A 306 -7.25 17.32 3.30
CA ALA A 306 -7.57 18.00 2.05
C ALA A 306 -7.90 19.49 2.28
N LEU A 307 -8.66 19.80 3.33
CA LEU A 307 -8.97 21.17 3.76
C LEU A 307 -7.72 21.90 4.27
N ASP A 308 -7.03 21.35 5.27
CA ASP A 308 -5.85 21.95 5.90
C ASP A 308 -4.73 22.25 4.87
N LEU A 309 -4.50 21.34 3.93
CA LEU A 309 -3.47 21.45 2.89
C LEU A 309 -3.95 22.10 1.60
N LYS A 310 -5.19 22.60 1.56
CA LYS A 310 -5.78 23.34 0.42
C LYS A 310 -5.71 22.53 -0.89
N GLY A 311 -6.12 21.27 -0.83
CA GLY A 311 -6.13 20.33 -1.95
C GLY A 311 -4.77 19.78 -2.38
N ARG A 312 -3.66 20.09 -1.69
CA ARG A 312 -2.32 19.52 -1.97
C ARG A 312 -2.17 18.10 -1.43
N VAL A 313 -3.12 17.24 -1.76
CA VAL A 313 -3.20 15.86 -1.29
C VAL A 313 -3.39 14.89 -2.44
N LYS A 314 -2.94 13.66 -2.21
CA LYS A 314 -3.39 12.47 -2.91
C LYS A 314 -3.96 11.49 -1.87
N LEU A 315 -5.13 10.95 -2.15
CA LEU A 315 -5.95 10.22 -1.18
C LEU A 315 -6.26 8.80 -1.67
N GLU A 316 -6.02 7.82 -0.81
CA GLU A 316 -6.67 6.51 -0.88
C GLU A 316 -7.38 6.31 0.46
N ASP A 317 -8.67 6.62 0.50
CA ASP A 317 -9.45 6.63 1.72
C ASP A 317 -10.42 5.44 1.83
N ALA A 318 -11.43 5.56 2.70
CA ALA A 318 -12.30 4.45 3.10
C ALA A 318 -13.02 3.78 1.91
N GLY A 319 -13.29 2.48 2.03
CA GLY A 319 -14.02 1.69 1.03
C GLY A 319 -15.34 1.15 1.59
N PHE A 320 -16.41 1.22 0.81
CA PHE A 320 -17.58 0.37 1.03
C PHE A 320 -17.76 -0.53 -0.19
N ASP A 321 -16.85 -1.50 -0.33
CA ASP A 321 -16.73 -2.28 -1.56
C ASP A 321 -17.86 -3.29 -1.72
N TRP A 322 -18.40 -3.32 -2.94
CA TRP A 322 -19.53 -4.16 -3.29
C TRP A 322 -19.15 -5.31 -4.23
N LYS A 323 -19.86 -6.42 -4.11
CA LYS A 323 -19.86 -7.51 -5.09
C LYS A 323 -21.28 -7.77 -5.58
N ILE A 324 -21.43 -7.88 -6.89
CA ILE A 324 -22.68 -8.26 -7.57
C ILE A 324 -22.49 -9.65 -8.17
N LEU A 325 -23.36 -10.60 -7.81
CA LEU A 325 -23.46 -11.90 -8.47
C LEU A 325 -24.49 -11.81 -9.58
N GLY A 326 -24.12 -12.11 -10.83
CA GLY A 326 -25.01 -12.03 -12.00
C GLY A 326 -25.96 -13.23 -12.16
N PRO A 327 -26.76 -13.27 -13.24
CA PRO A 327 -27.78 -14.30 -13.44
C PRO A 327 -27.21 -15.71 -13.68
N ASP A 328 -25.99 -15.83 -14.18
CA ASP A 328 -25.36 -17.08 -14.62
C ASP A 328 -24.64 -17.82 -13.47
N VAL A 329 -25.41 -18.61 -12.71
CA VAL A 329 -24.87 -19.43 -11.61
C VAL A 329 -23.89 -20.48 -12.12
N GLN A 330 -22.60 -20.32 -11.80
CA GLN A 330 -21.54 -21.27 -12.13
C GLN A 330 -20.47 -21.31 -11.04
N ASN A 331 -19.87 -22.49 -10.80
CA ASN A 331 -18.74 -22.65 -9.87
C ASN A 331 -19.03 -22.16 -8.44
N GLU A 332 -20.23 -22.44 -7.89
CA GLU A 332 -20.69 -21.92 -6.59
C GLU A 332 -19.67 -22.09 -5.45
N ASP A 333 -18.98 -23.24 -5.36
CA ASP A 333 -17.97 -23.50 -4.32
C ASP A 333 -16.78 -22.53 -4.42
N TYR A 334 -16.35 -22.18 -5.63
CA TYR A 334 -15.28 -21.22 -5.88
C TYR A 334 -15.75 -19.80 -5.56
N VAL A 335 -16.96 -19.42 -5.99
CA VAL A 335 -17.50 -18.07 -5.73
C VAL A 335 -17.74 -17.87 -4.23
N ALA A 336 -18.26 -18.87 -3.51
CA ALA A 336 -18.38 -18.82 -2.05
C ALA A 336 -17.02 -18.68 -1.35
N TRP A 337 -15.98 -19.39 -1.83
CA TRP A 337 -14.61 -19.22 -1.34
C TRP A 337 -14.05 -17.82 -1.59
N VAL A 338 -14.28 -17.23 -2.76
CA VAL A 338 -13.84 -15.84 -3.03
C VAL A 338 -14.60 -14.83 -2.17
N CYS A 339 -15.91 -15.01 -1.96
CA CYS A 339 -16.69 -14.17 -1.04
C CYS A 339 -16.19 -14.26 0.42
N ASP A 340 -15.91 -15.46 0.93
CA ASP A 340 -15.31 -15.66 2.26
C ASP A 340 -13.93 -14.98 2.37
N GLN A 341 -13.09 -15.11 1.35
CA GLN A 341 -11.77 -14.49 1.32
C GLN A 341 -11.82 -12.95 1.23
N ASP A 342 -12.74 -12.40 0.43
CA ASP A 342 -12.87 -10.95 0.25
C ASP A 342 -13.47 -10.26 1.48
N ALA A 343 -14.45 -10.87 2.15
CA ALA A 343 -15.07 -10.29 3.34
C ALA A 343 -14.23 -10.47 4.62
N TYR A 344 -13.54 -11.61 4.77
CA TYR A 344 -13.04 -12.02 6.09
C TYR A 344 -11.53 -12.28 6.19
N ALA A 345 -10.76 -12.26 5.09
CA ALA A 345 -9.30 -12.31 5.20
C ALA A 345 -8.75 -11.06 5.91
N CYS A 346 -7.78 -11.24 6.82
CA CYS A 346 -7.32 -10.19 7.75
C CYS A 346 -8.43 -9.66 8.68
N SER A 347 -9.44 -10.47 8.99
CA SER A 347 -10.66 -10.04 9.70
C SER A 347 -11.36 -8.85 9.01
N GLY A 348 -11.41 -8.82 7.69
CA GLY A 348 -12.03 -7.72 6.92
C GLY A 348 -11.29 -6.38 6.99
N GLN A 349 -10.11 -6.31 7.62
CA GLN A 349 -9.32 -5.08 7.75
C GLN A 349 -8.55 -4.74 6.46
N LYS A 350 -9.27 -4.60 5.35
CA LYS A 350 -8.76 -4.16 4.05
C LYS A 350 -9.68 -3.07 3.54
N CYS A 351 -9.11 -2.00 2.98
CA CYS A 351 -9.84 -0.98 2.21
C CYS A 351 -10.48 -1.52 0.90
N SER A 352 -10.32 -2.82 0.63
CA SER A 352 -10.92 -3.54 -0.51
C SER A 352 -11.84 -4.68 -0.06
N ALA A 353 -12.19 -4.74 1.23
CA ALA A 353 -12.97 -5.83 1.80
C ALA A 353 -14.42 -5.79 1.35
N GLN A 354 -14.96 -6.93 0.92
CA GLN A 354 -16.36 -7.04 0.51
C GLN A 354 -17.27 -6.71 1.69
N SER A 355 -17.85 -5.51 1.64
CA SER A 355 -18.71 -4.94 2.67
C SER A 355 -20.19 -5.23 2.38
N ILE A 356 -20.56 -5.37 1.10
CA ILE A 356 -21.90 -5.79 0.68
C ILE A 356 -21.86 -6.79 -0.50
N LEU A 357 -22.74 -7.79 -0.45
CA LEU A 357 -22.97 -8.77 -1.52
C LEU A 357 -24.41 -8.66 -2.04
N PHE A 358 -24.56 -8.22 -3.29
CA PHE A 358 -25.82 -8.24 -4.03
C PHE A 358 -25.94 -9.56 -4.78
N MET A 359 -26.85 -10.43 -4.34
CA MET A 359 -27.07 -11.76 -4.92
C MET A 359 -28.26 -11.73 -5.88
N HIS A 360 -28.07 -12.09 -7.16
CA HIS A 360 -29.21 -12.34 -8.05
C HIS A 360 -30.05 -13.49 -7.48
N GLU A 361 -31.37 -13.48 -7.72
CA GLU A 361 -32.32 -14.48 -7.20
C GLU A 361 -31.92 -15.95 -7.50
N ASN A 362 -31.12 -16.19 -8.54
CA ASN A 362 -30.59 -17.52 -8.89
C ASN A 362 -29.51 -18.01 -7.90
N TRP A 363 -28.73 -17.07 -7.32
CA TRP A 363 -27.72 -17.32 -6.29
C TRP A 363 -28.28 -17.28 -4.87
N ALA A 364 -29.42 -16.62 -4.64
CA ALA A 364 -30.07 -16.44 -3.35
C ALA A 364 -30.76 -17.73 -2.84
N ASN A 365 -30.05 -18.86 -2.93
CA ASN A 365 -30.51 -20.17 -2.50
C ASN A 365 -29.77 -20.64 -1.24
N GLN A 366 -30.41 -21.51 -0.46
CA GLN A 366 -29.88 -22.03 0.82
C GLN A 366 -28.53 -22.75 0.66
N ASN A 367 -28.26 -23.38 -0.48
CA ASN A 367 -26.98 -24.09 -0.69
C ASN A 367 -25.80 -23.13 -0.84
N PHE A 368 -25.98 -21.95 -1.44
CA PHE A 368 -24.91 -20.96 -1.54
C PHE A 368 -24.61 -20.32 -0.17
N LEU A 369 -25.66 -19.94 0.58
CA LEU A 369 -25.53 -19.36 1.92
C LEU A 369 -24.86 -20.33 2.92
N GLU A 370 -25.29 -21.61 2.95
CA GLU A 370 -24.68 -22.62 3.82
C GLU A 370 -23.22 -22.94 3.43
N ARG A 371 -22.83 -22.85 2.15
CA ARG A 371 -21.42 -22.94 1.74
C ARG A 371 -20.59 -21.79 2.30
N LEU A 372 -21.07 -20.54 2.15
CA LEU A 372 -20.38 -19.34 2.66
C LEU A 372 -20.23 -19.40 4.18
N LYS A 373 -21.31 -19.72 4.89
CA LYS A 373 -21.35 -19.96 6.34
C LYS A 373 -20.37 -21.05 6.80
N LYS A 374 -20.28 -22.16 6.07
CA LYS A 374 -19.34 -23.28 6.34
C LYS A 374 -17.88 -22.94 6.03
N LEU A 375 -17.60 -21.90 5.23
CA LEU A 375 -16.25 -21.37 5.03
C LEU A 375 -15.89 -20.42 6.17
N ALA A 376 -16.77 -19.47 6.46
CA ALA A 376 -16.67 -18.55 7.59
C ALA A 376 -16.42 -19.29 8.93
N SER A 377 -17.17 -20.36 9.20
CA SER A 377 -17.06 -21.15 10.44
C SER A 377 -15.79 -22.00 10.58
N LYS A 378 -14.90 -22.01 9.57
CA LYS A 378 -13.58 -22.67 9.65
C LYS A 378 -12.48 -21.70 10.05
N ARG A 379 -12.75 -20.39 10.00
CA ARG A 379 -11.80 -19.35 10.41
C ARG A 379 -11.62 -19.40 11.92
N LYS A 380 -10.38 -19.23 12.37
CA LYS A 380 -10.00 -19.41 13.77
C LYS A 380 -8.80 -18.54 14.14
N LEU A 381 -8.58 -18.37 15.44
CA LEU A 381 -7.56 -17.48 15.98
C LEU A 381 -6.15 -18.08 15.86
N GLU A 382 -5.99 -19.40 15.93
CA GLU A 382 -4.69 -20.08 16.00
C GLU A 382 -3.85 -19.93 14.73
N ASP A 383 -4.47 -19.68 13.58
CA ASP A 383 -3.80 -19.38 12.31
C ASP A 383 -4.08 -17.97 11.76
N LEU A 384 -4.74 -17.12 12.58
CA LEU A 384 -5.14 -15.75 12.25
C LEU A 384 -5.93 -15.63 10.93
N THR A 385 -6.71 -16.66 10.58
CA THR A 385 -7.74 -16.57 9.53
C THR A 385 -8.95 -15.75 9.99
N VAL A 386 -9.14 -15.61 11.31
CA VAL A 386 -9.79 -14.47 11.98
C VAL A 386 -8.95 -14.10 13.22
N GLY A 387 -9.03 -12.86 13.67
CA GLY A 387 -8.21 -12.32 14.76
C GLY A 387 -8.55 -10.86 15.10
N PRO A 388 -7.73 -10.20 15.94
CA PRO A 388 -7.96 -8.85 16.46
C PRO A 388 -8.33 -7.81 15.39
N VAL A 389 -9.29 -6.95 15.71
CA VAL A 389 -9.73 -5.81 14.92
C VAL A 389 -9.23 -4.52 15.56
N LEU A 390 -8.22 -3.88 14.95
CA LEU A 390 -7.40 -2.86 15.61
C LEU A 390 -8.04 -1.46 15.70
N THR A 391 -9.20 -1.26 15.06
CA THR A 391 -9.89 0.05 14.94
C THR A 391 -11.39 0.02 15.23
N VAL A 392 -11.98 -1.14 15.50
CA VAL A 392 -13.40 -1.29 15.82
C VAL A 392 -13.54 -2.30 16.96
N THR A 393 -14.15 -1.90 18.08
CA THR A 393 -14.36 -2.78 19.24
C THR A 393 -15.47 -3.80 18.98
N THR A 394 -15.49 -4.89 19.75
CA THR A 394 -16.54 -5.92 19.69
C THR A 394 -17.92 -5.31 19.95
N GLU A 395 -18.03 -4.44 20.96
CA GLU A 395 -19.25 -3.69 21.28
C GLU A 395 -19.77 -2.90 20.09
N ARG A 396 -18.92 -2.07 19.45
CA ARG A 396 -19.33 -1.27 18.29
C ARG A 396 -19.80 -2.12 17.10
N MET A 397 -19.18 -3.29 16.87
CA MET A 397 -19.64 -4.21 15.81
C MET A 397 -20.97 -4.87 16.15
N LEU A 398 -21.20 -5.26 17.41
CA LEU A 398 -22.46 -5.84 17.86
C LEU A 398 -23.61 -4.83 17.90
N ASP A 399 -23.34 -3.58 18.27
CA ASP A 399 -24.32 -2.50 18.19
C ASP A 399 -24.70 -2.20 16.73
N HIS A 400 -23.74 -2.25 15.80
CA HIS A 400 -24.04 -2.13 14.37
C HIS A 400 -24.92 -3.28 13.86
N VAL A 401 -24.61 -4.53 14.22
CA VAL A 401 -25.48 -5.70 13.95
C VAL A 401 -26.90 -5.46 14.50
N LYS A 402 -27.01 -5.06 15.77
CA LYS A 402 -28.29 -4.81 16.45
C LYS A 402 -29.11 -3.70 15.76
N ASN A 403 -28.46 -2.63 15.32
CA ASN A 403 -29.12 -1.53 14.62
C ASN A 403 -29.63 -1.98 13.24
N LEU A 404 -28.86 -2.77 12.49
CA LEU A 404 -29.33 -3.35 11.22
C LEU A 404 -30.52 -4.30 11.43
N LEU A 405 -30.56 -5.06 12.52
CA LEU A 405 -31.68 -5.93 12.87
C LEU A 405 -32.98 -5.18 13.23
N ALA A 406 -32.94 -3.85 13.39
CA ALA A 406 -34.15 -3.03 13.50
C ALA A 406 -34.81 -2.75 12.14
N ILE A 407 -34.09 -2.97 11.02
CA ILE A 407 -34.63 -2.81 9.66
C ILE A 407 -35.59 -3.99 9.37
N PRO A 408 -36.80 -3.75 8.84
CA PRO A 408 -37.75 -4.83 8.53
C PRO A 408 -37.16 -5.93 7.63
N GLY A 409 -37.33 -7.18 8.03
CA GLY A 409 -36.83 -8.34 7.29
C GLY A 409 -35.33 -8.60 7.39
N ALA A 410 -34.57 -7.77 8.11
CA ALA A 410 -33.16 -8.02 8.39
C ALA A 410 -32.97 -9.20 9.36
N ARG A 411 -31.87 -9.93 9.19
CA ARG A 411 -31.54 -11.12 10.01
C ARG A 411 -30.04 -11.43 9.99
N VAL A 412 -29.52 -12.03 11.06
CA VAL A 412 -28.17 -12.61 11.06
C VAL A 412 -28.22 -13.92 10.29
N GLU A 413 -27.44 -14.03 9.22
CA GLU A 413 -27.29 -15.28 8.45
C GLU A 413 -26.27 -16.22 9.12
N PHE A 414 -25.18 -15.64 9.61
CA PHE A 414 -24.18 -16.30 10.47
C PHE A 414 -23.30 -15.29 11.21
N GLY A 415 -22.57 -15.77 12.23
CA GLY A 415 -21.76 -14.95 13.13
C GLY A 415 -22.62 -14.16 14.11
N GLY A 416 -22.32 -12.86 14.25
CA GLY A 416 -23.02 -11.95 15.17
C GLY A 416 -22.65 -12.17 16.64
N LYS A 417 -21.47 -12.73 16.91
CA LYS A 417 -21.00 -13.09 18.26
C LYS A 417 -19.52 -12.73 18.44
N PRO A 418 -19.09 -12.42 19.67
CA PRO A 418 -17.68 -12.35 20.01
C PRO A 418 -16.95 -13.66 19.71
N LEU A 419 -15.65 -13.58 19.42
CA LEU A 419 -14.77 -14.75 19.55
C LEU A 419 -14.72 -15.20 21.02
N THR A 420 -14.27 -16.42 21.26
CA THR A 420 -14.13 -17.00 22.61
C THR A 420 -12.71 -17.54 22.82
N ASN A 421 -12.35 -17.82 24.07
CA ASN A 421 -11.06 -18.42 24.46
C ASN A 421 -9.82 -17.63 24.01
N HIS A 422 -9.86 -16.30 24.13
CA HIS A 422 -8.77 -15.40 23.74
C HIS A 422 -8.39 -14.39 24.84
N THR A 423 -7.23 -13.76 24.66
CA THR A 423 -6.67 -12.70 25.53
C THR A 423 -6.54 -11.35 24.82
N ILE A 424 -7.23 -11.19 23.68
CA ILE A 424 -7.31 -9.92 22.92
C ILE A 424 -7.80 -8.80 23.84
N PRO A 425 -7.07 -7.67 23.98
CA PRO A 425 -7.48 -6.54 24.81
C PRO A 425 -8.76 -5.85 24.30
N ASP A 426 -9.63 -5.38 25.21
CA ASP A 426 -10.94 -4.78 24.90
C ASP A 426 -10.90 -3.52 24.01
N VAL A 427 -9.73 -2.88 23.88
CA VAL A 427 -9.51 -1.77 22.93
C VAL A 427 -9.54 -2.24 21.46
N TYR A 428 -9.40 -3.54 21.23
CA TYR A 428 -9.51 -4.19 19.92
C TYR A 428 -10.75 -5.07 19.86
N GLY A 429 -11.35 -5.20 18.67
CA GLY A 429 -12.48 -6.08 18.45
C GLY A 429 -12.07 -7.54 18.26
N ALA A 430 -12.97 -8.44 18.64
CA ALA A 430 -12.83 -9.88 18.49
C ALA A 430 -14.21 -10.47 18.17
N LEU A 431 -14.54 -10.57 16.88
CA LEU A 431 -15.85 -11.00 16.39
C LEU A 431 -15.71 -12.22 15.46
N GLU A 432 -16.67 -13.14 15.52
CA GLU A 432 -16.86 -14.16 14.49
C GLU A 432 -17.10 -13.51 13.11
N PRO A 433 -16.66 -14.12 12.00
CA PRO A 433 -17.06 -13.70 10.66
C PRO A 433 -18.59 -13.61 10.55
N THR A 434 -19.09 -12.39 10.31
CA THR A 434 -20.51 -12.05 10.45
C THR A 434 -21.12 -11.65 9.12
N ALA A 435 -22.34 -12.11 8.87
CA ALA A 435 -23.15 -11.70 7.74
C ALA A 435 -24.57 -11.36 8.22
N VAL A 436 -25.04 -10.15 7.89
CA VAL A 436 -26.41 -9.70 8.15
C VAL A 436 -27.12 -9.53 6.81
N PHE A 437 -28.20 -10.26 6.60
CA PHE A 437 -29.07 -10.01 5.46
C PHE A 437 -29.94 -8.78 5.73
N VAL A 438 -30.08 -7.89 4.75
CA VAL A 438 -31.02 -6.76 4.75
C VAL A 438 -31.70 -6.68 3.37
N PRO A 439 -33.04 -6.61 3.26
CA PRO A 439 -33.71 -6.51 1.95
C PRO A 439 -33.31 -5.25 1.18
N LEU A 440 -32.97 -5.37 -0.11
CA LEU A 440 -32.51 -4.24 -0.95
C LEU A 440 -33.47 -3.04 -0.92
N LYS A 441 -34.77 -3.31 -0.97
CA LYS A 441 -35.82 -2.28 -0.94
C LYS A 441 -35.96 -1.60 0.42
N GLU A 442 -35.50 -2.24 1.50
CA GLU A 442 -35.42 -1.62 2.84
C GLU A 442 -34.11 -0.87 3.04
N ILE A 443 -32.98 -1.31 2.46
CA ILE A 443 -31.72 -0.53 2.40
C ILE A 443 -31.98 0.83 1.74
N LEU A 444 -32.64 0.84 0.56
CA LEU A 444 -32.86 2.06 -0.21
C LEU A 444 -34.02 2.95 0.29
N ARG A 445 -34.87 2.42 1.18
CA ARG A 445 -36.17 3.00 1.59
C ARG A 445 -36.11 4.44 2.07
N ASN A 446 -35.03 4.80 2.76
CA ASN A 446 -34.77 6.13 3.27
C ASN A 446 -33.26 6.30 3.51
N GLU A 447 -32.82 7.52 3.84
CA GLU A 447 -31.40 7.82 3.99
C GLU A 447 -30.80 7.27 5.30
N GLU A 448 -31.60 7.08 6.35
CA GLU A 448 -31.14 6.49 7.62
C GLU A 448 -30.78 5.01 7.45
N ASN A 449 -31.65 4.24 6.80
CA ASN A 449 -31.41 2.84 6.44
C ASN A 449 -30.22 2.71 5.49
N PHE A 450 -30.12 3.60 4.48
CA PHE A 450 -29.03 3.56 3.52
C PHE A 450 -27.69 3.85 4.21
N ALA A 451 -27.56 4.98 4.91
CA ALA A 451 -26.33 5.34 5.61
C ALA A 451 -25.92 4.33 6.70
N LEU A 452 -26.90 3.72 7.39
CA LEU A 452 -26.63 2.62 8.32
C LEU A 452 -26.10 1.39 7.58
N ALA A 453 -26.74 0.97 6.48
CA ALA A 453 -26.30 -0.18 5.70
C ALA A 453 -24.93 0.05 5.02
N THR A 454 -24.64 1.26 4.55
CA THR A 454 -23.37 1.61 3.89
C THR A 454 -22.31 2.18 4.84
N THR A 455 -22.44 1.93 6.14
CA THR A 455 -21.37 2.27 7.10
C THR A 455 -20.22 1.27 6.98
N GLU A 456 -19.01 1.75 6.67
CA GLU A 456 -17.79 0.93 6.69
C GLU A 456 -17.54 0.36 8.11
N ILE A 457 -17.66 -0.97 8.25
CA ILE A 457 -17.20 -1.71 9.42
C ILE A 457 -15.89 -2.38 9.04
N PHE A 458 -14.78 -1.76 9.44
CA PHE A 458 -13.42 -2.23 9.19
C PHE A 458 -13.05 -3.42 10.09
N GLY A 459 -13.78 -4.53 9.92
CA GLY A 459 -13.79 -5.74 10.74
C GLY A 459 -14.45 -6.90 9.97
N PRO A 460 -14.62 -8.10 10.57
CA PRO A 460 -15.04 -9.30 9.85
C PRO A 460 -16.56 -9.34 9.67
N PHE A 461 -17.10 -8.37 8.93
CA PHE A 461 -18.52 -8.09 8.80
C PHE A 461 -18.89 -7.79 7.34
N GLN A 462 -20.05 -8.27 6.88
CA GLN A 462 -20.64 -7.86 5.61
C GLN A 462 -22.17 -7.84 5.66
N ILE A 463 -22.78 -7.07 4.75
CA ILE A 463 -24.20 -7.14 4.44
C ILE A 463 -24.43 -8.10 3.27
N LEU A 464 -25.46 -8.93 3.38
CA LEU A 464 -26.00 -9.70 2.26
C LEU A 464 -27.33 -9.08 1.83
N THR A 465 -27.57 -9.02 0.53
CA THR A 465 -28.88 -8.65 -0.01
C THR A 465 -29.18 -9.43 -1.28
N GLU A 466 -30.44 -9.46 -1.68
CA GLU A 466 -30.90 -10.16 -2.87
C GLU A 466 -31.64 -9.20 -3.81
N TYR A 467 -31.53 -9.46 -5.11
CA TYR A 467 -32.24 -8.73 -6.15
C TYR A 467 -32.76 -9.71 -7.21
N LYS A 468 -33.95 -9.43 -7.73
CA LYS A 468 -34.43 -10.09 -8.94
C LYS A 468 -33.81 -9.45 -10.17
N HIS A 469 -33.88 -10.10 -11.33
CA HIS A 469 -33.42 -9.50 -12.59
C HIS A 469 -34.05 -8.11 -12.85
N GLU A 470 -35.36 -7.96 -12.57
CA GLU A 470 -36.11 -6.70 -12.69
C GLU A 470 -35.68 -5.60 -11.70
N ASP A 471 -34.99 -5.96 -10.61
CA ASP A 471 -34.52 -5.06 -9.56
C ASP A 471 -33.05 -4.60 -9.79
N LEU A 472 -32.39 -5.00 -10.88
CA LEU A 472 -31.01 -4.56 -11.19
C LEU A 472 -30.81 -3.02 -11.17
N PRO A 473 -31.76 -2.18 -11.65
CA PRO A 473 -31.65 -0.73 -11.51
C PRO A 473 -31.56 -0.22 -10.06
N LEU A 474 -32.13 -0.95 -9.09
CA LEU A 474 -32.02 -0.63 -7.66
C LEU A 474 -30.61 -0.95 -7.13
N VAL A 475 -29.94 -1.96 -7.69
CA VAL A 475 -28.52 -2.23 -7.37
C VAL A 475 -27.64 -1.09 -7.88
N PHE A 476 -27.92 -0.55 -9.08
CA PHE A 476 -27.22 0.64 -9.59
C PHE A 476 -27.48 1.88 -8.73
N GLU A 477 -28.73 2.12 -8.31
CA GLU A 477 -29.05 3.20 -7.36
C GLU A 477 -28.25 3.06 -6.05
N ALA A 478 -28.16 1.84 -5.50
CA ALA A 478 -27.39 1.57 -4.29
C ALA A 478 -25.89 1.88 -4.47
N CYS A 479 -25.28 1.44 -5.58
CA CYS A 479 -23.87 1.69 -5.88
C CYS A 479 -23.56 3.16 -6.19
N GLU A 480 -24.46 3.89 -6.85
CA GLU A 480 -24.31 5.32 -7.17
C GLU A 480 -24.47 6.21 -5.93
N ARG A 481 -25.34 5.85 -4.99
CA ARG A 481 -25.55 6.60 -3.73
C ARG A 481 -24.37 6.47 -2.76
N MET A 482 -23.49 5.48 -2.91
CA MET A 482 -22.31 5.31 -2.05
C MET A 482 -21.31 6.43 -2.25
N HIS A 483 -20.74 6.96 -1.17
CA HIS A 483 -19.74 8.04 -1.25
C HIS A 483 -18.31 7.58 -1.62
N ALA A 484 -18.05 6.27 -1.61
CA ALA A 484 -16.73 5.69 -1.80
C ALA A 484 -16.71 4.73 -3.01
N HIS A 485 -15.75 4.94 -3.92
CA HIS A 485 -15.65 4.23 -5.20
C HIS A 485 -14.26 3.59 -5.37
N LEU A 486 -13.88 2.72 -4.43
CA LEU A 486 -12.54 2.12 -4.36
C LEU A 486 -12.43 0.83 -5.19
N THR A 487 -12.90 -0.32 -4.67
CA THR A 487 -12.92 -1.59 -5.39
C THR A 487 -14.33 -2.14 -5.57
N ALA A 488 -14.50 -3.05 -6.53
CA ALA A 488 -15.76 -3.73 -6.75
C ALA A 488 -15.59 -5.05 -7.51
N ALA A 489 -16.62 -5.90 -7.50
CA ALA A 489 -16.62 -7.17 -8.21
C ALA A 489 -17.95 -7.46 -8.91
N VAL A 490 -17.88 -7.83 -10.20
CA VAL A 490 -19.03 -8.31 -10.99
C VAL A 490 -18.80 -9.77 -11.37
N VAL A 491 -19.44 -10.68 -10.64
CA VAL A 491 -19.30 -12.13 -10.80
C VAL A 491 -20.33 -12.64 -11.80
N SER A 492 -19.94 -12.65 -13.06
CA SER A 492 -20.72 -13.15 -14.20
C SER A 492 -19.78 -13.40 -15.37
N ASN A 493 -20.14 -14.32 -16.29
CA ASN A 493 -19.52 -14.44 -17.62
C ASN A 493 -20.46 -13.95 -18.75
N ASP A 494 -21.68 -13.51 -18.43
CA ASP A 494 -22.57 -12.87 -19.41
C ASP A 494 -22.01 -11.49 -19.78
N VAL A 495 -21.58 -11.36 -21.03
CA VAL A 495 -20.93 -10.14 -21.54
C VAL A 495 -21.89 -8.94 -21.54
N HIS A 496 -23.20 -9.15 -21.73
CA HIS A 496 -24.17 -8.07 -21.69
C HIS A 496 -24.37 -7.57 -20.26
N PHE A 497 -24.57 -8.49 -19.31
CA PHE A 497 -24.66 -8.15 -17.89
C PHE A 497 -23.39 -7.46 -17.38
N LEU A 498 -22.21 -7.98 -17.73
CA LEU A 498 -20.93 -7.35 -17.38
C LEU A 498 -20.83 -5.92 -17.93
N GLN A 499 -21.16 -5.70 -19.21
CA GLN A 499 -21.11 -4.36 -19.81
C GLN A 499 -22.13 -3.41 -19.21
N GLU A 500 -23.34 -3.88 -18.91
CA GLU A 500 -24.39 -3.09 -18.25
C GLU A 500 -23.95 -2.62 -16.86
N VAL A 501 -23.46 -3.54 -16.01
CA VAL A 501 -22.96 -3.15 -14.66
C VAL A 501 -21.74 -2.24 -14.75
N LEU A 502 -20.75 -2.56 -15.60
CA LEU A 502 -19.51 -1.78 -15.72
C LEU A 502 -19.69 -0.39 -16.33
N SER A 503 -20.75 -0.17 -17.11
CA SER A 503 -21.06 1.15 -17.69
C SER A 503 -21.90 2.05 -16.78
N ASN A 504 -22.50 1.50 -15.73
CA ASN A 504 -23.35 2.21 -14.76
C ASN A 504 -22.75 2.22 -13.33
N THR A 505 -21.43 2.02 -13.19
CA THR A 505 -20.73 2.03 -11.89
C THR A 505 -19.35 2.70 -11.98
N VAL A 506 -18.83 3.16 -10.83
CA VAL A 506 -17.69 4.11 -10.77
C VAL A 506 -16.38 3.49 -10.24
N ASN A 507 -16.43 2.44 -9.40
CA ASN A 507 -15.32 2.01 -8.56
C ASN A 507 -13.99 1.80 -9.31
N GLY A 508 -12.94 2.51 -8.87
CA GLY A 508 -11.68 2.70 -9.61
C GLY A 508 -10.86 1.42 -9.82
N THR A 509 -11.12 0.37 -9.05
CA THR A 509 -10.53 -0.96 -9.23
C THR A 509 -11.62 -2.04 -9.24
N THR A 510 -12.38 -2.09 -10.34
CA THR A 510 -13.46 -3.09 -10.54
C THR A 510 -12.96 -4.34 -11.26
N TYR A 511 -13.27 -5.52 -10.70
CA TYR A 511 -12.99 -6.82 -11.32
C TYR A 511 -14.25 -7.41 -11.93
N ALA A 512 -14.13 -8.02 -13.12
CA ALA A 512 -15.25 -8.61 -13.86
C ALA A 512 -14.93 -10.05 -14.31
N GLY A 513 -15.96 -10.91 -14.39
CA GLY A 513 -15.83 -12.32 -14.74
C GLY A 513 -16.26 -13.25 -13.58
N ILE A 514 -16.53 -14.53 -13.84
CA ILE A 514 -16.89 -15.51 -12.78
C ILE A 514 -15.82 -15.69 -11.69
N ARG A 515 -14.61 -15.15 -11.90
CA ARG A 515 -13.50 -15.14 -10.93
C ARG A 515 -13.25 -13.77 -10.29
N ALA A 516 -14.17 -12.81 -10.46
CA ALA A 516 -14.07 -11.49 -9.86
C ALA A 516 -14.03 -11.56 -8.32
N ARG A 517 -13.26 -10.66 -7.75
CA ARG A 517 -12.96 -10.51 -6.31
C ARG A 517 -12.89 -9.01 -6.01
N THR A 518 -13.03 -8.58 -4.76
CA THR A 518 -12.77 -7.17 -4.40
C THR A 518 -11.33 -6.98 -3.93
N THR A 519 -10.78 -7.94 -3.18
CA THR A 519 -9.48 -7.80 -2.50
C THR A 519 -8.27 -8.23 -3.32
N GLY A 520 -7.09 -7.80 -2.87
CA GLY A 520 -5.81 -8.34 -3.31
C GLY A 520 -5.46 -7.92 -4.74
N ALA A 521 -5.32 -6.62 -4.96
CA ALA A 521 -4.75 -6.05 -6.16
C ALA A 521 -3.21 -6.15 -6.12
N PRO A 522 -2.57 -7.01 -6.94
CA PRO A 522 -1.11 -7.03 -7.06
C PRO A 522 -0.57 -5.79 -7.78
N GLN A 523 0.73 -5.55 -7.62
CA GLN A 523 1.49 -4.44 -8.20
C GLN A 523 1.49 -4.33 -9.74
N ASN A 524 0.94 -5.33 -10.46
CA ASN A 524 0.93 -5.37 -11.92
C ASN A 524 -0.30 -4.70 -12.56
N HIS A 525 -1.21 -4.14 -11.77
CA HIS A 525 -2.28 -3.27 -12.24
C HIS A 525 -2.59 -2.18 -11.22
N TRP A 526 -3.40 -1.20 -11.63
CA TRP A 526 -3.82 -0.11 -10.75
C TRP A 526 -4.58 -0.64 -9.52
N PHE A 527 -4.37 0.04 -8.39
CA PHE A 527 -5.24 0.02 -7.23
C PHE A 527 -5.39 1.46 -6.74
N GLY A 528 -6.62 1.86 -6.40
CA GLY A 528 -6.99 3.19 -5.97
C GLY A 528 -8.40 3.60 -6.46
N PRO A 529 -9.00 4.65 -5.87
CA PRO A 529 -10.37 5.05 -6.15
C PRO A 529 -10.51 5.82 -7.47
N ALA A 530 -11.76 5.97 -7.91
CA ALA A 530 -12.16 6.86 -9.00
C ALA A 530 -13.25 7.86 -8.51
N GLY A 531 -13.69 8.76 -9.39
CA GLY A 531 -14.63 9.84 -9.04
C GLY A 531 -13.98 11.07 -8.38
N ASP A 532 -12.79 10.94 -7.79
CA ASP A 532 -12.07 12.04 -7.11
C ASP A 532 -10.78 12.48 -7.85
N PRO A 533 -10.60 13.77 -8.23
CA PRO A 533 -9.33 14.27 -8.78
C PRO A 533 -8.13 14.17 -7.80
N ARG A 534 -8.39 14.04 -6.50
CA ARG A 534 -7.40 13.78 -5.44
C ARG A 534 -7.06 12.29 -5.34
N GLY A 535 -7.79 11.40 -6.01
CA GLY A 535 -7.56 9.95 -5.98
C GLY A 535 -6.08 9.59 -6.23
N ALA A 536 -5.56 8.72 -5.37
CA ALA A 536 -4.23 8.17 -5.42
C ALA A 536 -4.25 6.77 -6.04
N GLY A 537 -3.24 6.48 -6.87
CA GLY A 537 -2.93 5.11 -7.26
C GLY A 537 -1.76 4.56 -6.44
N ILE A 538 -1.55 3.25 -6.52
CA ILE A 538 -0.34 2.60 -6.02
C ILE A 538 0.21 1.54 -7.00
N GLY A 539 1.47 1.12 -6.81
CA GLY A 539 2.10 -0.02 -7.49
C GLY A 539 2.56 0.19 -8.94
N THR A 540 1.71 0.75 -9.80
CA THR A 540 1.99 0.86 -11.25
C THR A 540 2.88 2.05 -11.62
N PRO A 541 3.55 2.02 -12.79
CA PRO A 541 4.24 3.19 -13.34
C PRO A 541 3.30 4.41 -13.46
N GLU A 542 2.05 4.19 -13.85
CA GLU A 542 1.02 5.21 -14.01
C GLU A 542 0.65 5.86 -12.67
N ALA A 543 0.41 5.03 -11.64
CA ALA A 543 0.20 5.49 -10.27
C ALA A 543 1.38 6.35 -9.77
N ILE A 544 2.62 5.86 -9.92
CA ILE A 544 3.82 6.59 -9.48
C ILE A 544 3.92 7.94 -10.20
N LYS A 545 3.77 7.96 -11.53
CA LYS A 545 3.82 9.20 -12.31
C LYS A 545 2.71 10.18 -11.87
N LEU A 546 1.48 9.71 -11.64
CA LEU A 546 0.34 10.55 -11.25
C LEU A 546 0.49 11.13 -9.84
N VAL A 547 0.89 10.32 -8.86
CA VAL A 547 0.94 10.72 -7.45
C VAL A 547 2.21 11.53 -7.15
N TRP A 548 3.34 11.17 -7.76
CA TRP A 548 4.67 11.66 -7.36
C TRP A 548 5.36 12.60 -8.35
N SER A 549 4.69 12.97 -9.45
CA SER A 549 5.19 14.01 -10.35
C SER A 549 4.08 14.86 -10.97
N CYS A 550 4.36 16.14 -11.18
CA CYS A 550 3.55 16.99 -12.05
C CYS A 550 4.09 17.00 -13.50
N HIS A 551 3.32 17.58 -14.40
CA HIS A 551 3.80 17.90 -15.75
C HIS A 551 4.56 19.24 -15.73
N ARG A 552 5.68 19.30 -16.47
CA ARG A 552 6.39 20.54 -16.78
C ARG A 552 6.68 20.60 -18.28
N GLU A 553 6.13 21.60 -18.94
CA GLU A 553 6.47 21.91 -20.34
C GLU A 553 7.75 22.75 -20.41
N ILE A 554 8.66 22.39 -21.31
CA ILE A 554 9.88 23.16 -21.62
C ILE A 554 9.91 23.40 -23.13
N ILE A 555 9.63 24.64 -23.53
CA ILE A 555 9.74 25.08 -24.91
C ILE A 555 11.17 25.57 -25.14
N GLN A 556 11.86 24.95 -26.10
CA GLN A 556 13.11 25.44 -26.63
C GLN A 556 12.80 26.23 -27.89
N ASP A 557 13.35 27.43 -27.98
CA ASP A 557 13.25 28.30 -29.16
C ASP A 557 14.62 28.92 -29.40
N VAL A 558 15.44 28.21 -30.18
CA VAL A 558 16.88 28.50 -30.34
C VAL A 558 17.22 29.20 -31.67
N GLY A 559 16.19 29.48 -32.48
CA GLY A 559 16.36 30.04 -33.82
C GLY A 559 16.87 29.03 -34.88
N PRO A 560 17.27 29.51 -36.08
CA PRO A 560 17.66 30.89 -36.37
C PRO A 560 16.51 31.89 -36.35
N ILE A 561 16.83 33.16 -36.07
CA ILE A 561 15.91 34.28 -36.35
C ILE A 561 15.62 34.27 -37.87
N PRO A 562 14.35 34.42 -38.30
CA PRO A 562 14.00 34.41 -39.72
C PRO A 562 14.82 35.42 -40.55
N ASN A 563 15.29 34.99 -41.72
CA ASN A 563 15.96 35.89 -42.67
C ASN A 563 15.00 37.02 -43.07
N GLY A 564 15.42 38.27 -42.87
CA GLY A 564 14.58 39.44 -43.09
C GLY A 564 13.65 39.80 -41.91
N TRP A 565 13.83 39.21 -40.72
CA TRP A 565 13.19 39.71 -39.51
C TRP A 565 13.58 41.18 -39.27
N SER A 566 12.57 42.02 -39.18
CA SER A 566 12.66 43.43 -38.79
C SER A 566 11.73 43.68 -37.62
N THR A 567 12.04 44.67 -36.77
CA THR A 567 11.17 45.09 -35.67
C THR A 567 9.74 45.33 -36.19
N PRO A 568 8.72 44.58 -35.73
CA PRO A 568 7.34 44.79 -36.15
C PRO A 568 6.81 46.11 -35.58
N GLN A 569 5.69 46.60 -36.13
CA GLN A 569 4.92 47.66 -35.48
C GLN A 569 4.43 47.17 -34.11
N CYS A 570 4.35 48.07 -33.13
CA CYS A 570 3.80 47.76 -31.82
C CYS A 570 2.34 47.28 -31.95
N THR A 571 2.05 46.12 -31.35
CA THR A 571 0.73 45.46 -31.32
C THR A 571 0.11 45.54 -29.94
#